data_AF-B3KS07-F1
#
_entry.id   AF-B3KS07-F1
#
_cell.length_a   1.000
_cell.length_b   1.000
_cell.length_c   1.000
_cell.angle_alpha   90.00
_cell.angle_beta   90.00
_cell.angle_gamma   90.00
#
_symmetry.space_group_name_H-M   'P 1'
#
loop_
_entity.id
_entity.type
_entity.pdbx_description
1 polymer ?
#
loop_
_entity_poly.entity_id
_entity_poly.type
_entity_poly.pdbx_seq_one_letter_code
_entity_poly.pdbx_strand_id
1 'polypeptide(L)'
;MLFESIQEGKYEFPDKDWAHISCAAKDLISKLLVRDAKQRLSAAQVLQHPWVQGCAPENTLPTPMVLQRNSCAKDLTSFAAEAIAMNRQLAQHDEDLAEEEAAGQGQPVLVRATSRCLQLSPPSQSKLAQRRQRASLSSAPVVLVGDHA
;
A
#
# COMPACT_ATOMS: atom_id res chain seq x y z
N MET A 1 40.44 -21.74 1.03
CA MET A 1 40.66 -20.31 0.80
C MET A 1 39.49 -19.45 1.27
N LEU A 2 38.30 -19.43 0.66
CA LEU A 2 37.19 -18.56 1.14
C LEU A 2 36.74 -18.85 2.58
N PHE A 3 36.39 -20.11 2.87
CA PHE A 3 35.87 -20.51 4.18
C PHE A 3 36.86 -20.26 5.32
N GLU A 4 38.15 -20.44 5.01
CA GLU A 4 39.27 -20.18 5.93
C GLU A 4 39.38 -18.68 6.23
N SER A 5 39.37 -17.82 5.22
CA SER A 5 39.38 -16.35 5.42
C SER A 5 38.20 -15.87 6.26
N ILE A 6 37.01 -16.47 6.09
CA ILE A 6 35.83 -16.17 6.92
C ILE A 6 36.04 -16.62 8.36
N GLN A 7 36.56 -17.83 8.57
CA GLN A 7 36.83 -18.36 9.92
C GLN A 7 37.92 -17.58 10.65
N GLU A 8 38.93 -17.12 9.93
CA GLU A 8 40.02 -16.30 10.45
C GLU A 8 39.62 -14.84 10.63
N GLY A 9 38.58 -14.37 9.93
CA GLY A 9 38.17 -12.97 9.90
C GLY A 9 39.18 -12.06 9.19
N LYS A 10 39.94 -12.59 8.23
CA LYS A 10 40.96 -11.83 7.48
C LYS A 10 40.34 -11.20 6.24
N TYR A 11 40.46 -9.88 6.13
CA TYR A 11 40.09 -9.07 4.98
C TYR A 11 40.98 -7.82 4.95
N GLU A 12 41.06 -7.19 3.79
CA GLU A 12 41.87 -5.99 3.58
C GLU A 12 41.06 -4.95 2.80
N PHE A 13 41.50 -3.70 2.82
CA PHE A 13 40.93 -2.60 2.04
C PHE A 13 41.94 -2.13 0.99
N PRO A 14 42.02 -2.78 -0.19
CA PRO A 14 43.02 -2.43 -1.21
C PRO A 14 42.88 -0.98 -1.67
N ASP A 15 43.97 -0.23 -1.66
CA ASP A 15 43.96 1.20 -2.00
C ASP A 15 43.40 1.49 -3.40
N LYS A 16 43.61 0.58 -4.37
CA LYS A 16 43.11 0.74 -5.74
C LYS A 16 41.59 1.00 -5.80
N ASP A 17 40.83 0.34 -4.93
CA ASP A 17 39.36 0.40 -4.91
C ASP A 17 38.85 1.21 -3.71
N TRP A 18 39.62 1.30 -2.63
CA TRP A 18 39.16 1.86 -1.35
C TRP A 18 39.78 3.22 -1.01
N ALA A 19 40.67 3.79 -1.83
CA ALA A 19 41.29 5.09 -1.55
C ALA A 19 40.26 6.22 -1.40
N HIS A 20 39.17 6.17 -2.16
CA HIS A 20 38.12 7.20 -2.14
C HIS A 20 37.05 6.97 -1.06
N ILE A 21 37.10 5.84 -0.36
CA ILE A 21 36.14 5.50 0.69
C ILE A 21 36.61 6.10 2.01
N SER A 22 35.69 6.73 2.75
CA SER A 22 36.01 7.43 3.98
C SER A 22 36.57 6.50 5.07
N CYS A 23 37.51 7.00 5.87
CA CYS A 23 38.07 6.26 6.99
C CYS A 23 37.00 5.79 7.98
N ALA A 24 35.96 6.61 8.20
CA ALA A 24 34.83 6.25 9.06
C ALA A 24 34.03 5.04 8.53
N ALA A 25 33.94 4.86 7.21
CA ALA A 25 33.31 3.68 6.62
C ALA A 25 34.15 2.42 6.87
N LYS A 26 35.47 2.53 6.67
CA LYS A 26 36.42 1.43 6.90
C LYS A 26 36.43 1.02 8.39
N ASP A 27 36.36 1.98 9.30
CA ASP A 27 36.26 1.73 10.75
C ASP A 27 34.97 0.97 11.10
N LEU A 28 33.83 1.37 10.54
CA LEU A 28 32.56 0.68 10.77
C LEU A 28 32.61 -0.78 10.30
N ILE A 29 33.09 -1.02 9.09
CA ILE A 29 33.23 -2.38 8.54
C ILE A 29 34.17 -3.20 9.43
N SER A 30 35.26 -2.59 9.90
CA SER A 30 36.23 -3.26 10.75
C SER A 30 35.63 -3.76 12.06
N LYS A 31 34.72 -2.96 12.65
CA LYS A 31 34.01 -3.29 13.88
C LYS A 31 32.81 -4.23 13.69
N LEU A 32 32.39 -4.45 12.45
CA LEU A 32 31.33 -5.43 12.10
C LEU A 32 31.91 -6.79 11.75
N LEU A 33 33.01 -6.84 11.02
CA LEU A 33 33.67 -8.07 10.57
C LEU A 33 34.70 -8.57 11.59
N VAL A 34 34.30 -8.62 12.86
CA VAL A 34 35.12 -9.16 13.96
C VAL A 34 34.78 -10.64 14.18
N ARG A 35 35.83 -11.47 14.37
CA ARG A 35 35.71 -12.92 14.63
C ARG A 35 34.97 -13.22 15.93
N ASP A 36 35.28 -12.49 17.00
CA ASP A 36 34.55 -12.59 18.26
C ASP A 36 33.22 -11.84 18.18
N ALA A 37 32.12 -12.57 18.29
CA ALA A 37 30.78 -12.02 18.24
C ALA A 37 30.48 -11.05 19.41
N LYS A 38 31.15 -11.19 20.56
CA LYS A 38 30.95 -10.29 21.71
C LYS A 38 31.60 -8.93 21.51
N GLN A 39 32.65 -8.86 20.68
CA GLN A 39 33.34 -7.63 20.33
C GLN A 39 32.70 -6.93 19.13
N ARG A 40 31.82 -7.63 18.41
CA ARG A 40 31.09 -7.08 17.27
C ARG A 40 30.09 -6.03 17.73
N LEU A 41 30.02 -4.91 17.02
CA LEU A 41 29.00 -3.90 17.30
C LEU A 41 27.59 -4.49 17.19
N SER A 42 26.78 -4.20 18.21
CA SER A 42 25.34 -4.44 18.14
C SER A 42 24.67 -3.46 17.17
N ALA A 43 23.50 -3.83 16.64
CA ALA A 43 22.74 -2.96 15.75
C ALA A 43 22.48 -1.56 16.37
N ALA A 44 22.20 -1.51 17.67
CA ALA A 44 22.00 -0.24 18.39
C ALA A 44 23.27 0.63 18.42
N GLN A 45 24.46 0.03 18.55
CA GLN A 45 25.72 0.75 18.49
C GLN A 45 26.08 1.17 17.06
N VAL A 46 25.72 0.38 16.05
CA VAL A 46 25.91 0.74 14.64
C VAL A 46 25.13 2.00 14.29
N LEU A 47 23.88 2.12 14.75
CA LEU A 47 23.07 3.32 14.55
C LEU A 47 23.68 4.58 15.18
N GLN A 48 24.56 4.40 16.18
CA GLN A 48 25.29 5.48 16.83
C GLN A 48 26.65 5.78 16.19
N HIS A 49 27.06 5.00 15.20
CA HIS A 49 28.37 5.18 14.58
C HIS A 49 28.42 6.46 13.74
N PRO A 50 29.51 7.27 13.79
CA PRO A 50 29.60 8.54 13.06
C PRO A 50 29.35 8.44 11.55
N TRP A 51 29.74 7.32 10.94
CA TRP A 51 29.47 7.06 9.53
C TRP A 51 27.97 6.94 9.22
N VAL A 52 27.18 6.34 10.14
CA VAL A 52 25.72 6.18 9.99
C VAL A 52 24.99 7.47 10.35
N GLN A 53 25.50 8.23 11.32
CA GLN A 53 24.82 9.43 11.84
C GLN A 53 24.96 10.70 10.98
N GLY A 54 25.76 10.71 9.91
CA GLY A 54 25.85 11.90 9.05
C GLY A 54 27.17 12.14 8.34
N CYS A 55 28.17 11.25 8.48
CA CYS A 55 29.37 11.28 7.63
C CYS A 55 29.21 10.41 6.35
N ALA A 56 28.04 9.83 6.11
CA ALA A 56 27.72 9.20 4.83
C ALA A 56 27.44 10.29 3.78
N PRO A 57 27.96 10.17 2.55
CA PRO A 57 27.68 11.14 1.50
C PRO A 57 26.16 11.27 1.26
N GLU A 58 25.68 12.49 1.00
CA GLU A 58 24.28 12.80 0.63
C GLU A 58 23.89 12.27 -0.76
N ASN A 59 24.11 10.97 -0.98
CA ASN A 59 23.63 10.28 -2.16
C ASN A 59 22.23 9.78 -1.85
N THR A 60 21.26 10.71 -1.79
CA THR A 60 19.86 10.35 -1.59
C THR A 60 19.45 9.40 -2.72
N LEU A 61 19.08 8.17 -2.37
CA LEU A 61 18.67 7.19 -3.37
C LEU A 61 17.44 7.73 -4.11
N PRO A 62 17.37 7.59 -5.44
CA PRO A 62 16.22 8.05 -6.21
C PRO A 62 14.94 7.25 -5.91
N THR A 63 15.07 6.09 -5.26
CA THR A 63 13.99 5.14 -4.97
C THR A 63 12.75 5.76 -4.30
N PRO A 64 12.86 6.51 -3.18
CA PRO A 64 11.74 7.24 -2.60
C PRO A 64 11.06 8.22 -3.57
N MET A 65 11.83 8.90 -4.43
CA MET A 65 11.27 9.83 -5.43
C MET A 65 10.56 9.11 -6.58
N VAL A 66 10.97 7.88 -6.92
CA VAL A 66 10.34 7.06 -7.97
C VAL A 66 9.03 6.46 -7.47
N LEU A 67 8.99 6.00 -6.22
CA LEU A 67 7.76 5.44 -5.61
C LEU A 67 6.66 6.50 -5.43
N GLN A 68 7.02 7.76 -5.14
CA GLN A 68 6.04 8.85 -5.01
C GLN A 68 5.37 9.27 -6.33
N ARG A 69 6.00 9.03 -7.49
CA ARG A 69 5.46 9.43 -8.80
C ARG A 69 4.43 8.47 -9.39
N ASN A 70 4.21 7.30 -8.77
CA ASN A 70 3.17 6.38 -9.22
C ASN A 70 1.79 6.82 -8.68
N SER A 71 1.32 7.99 -9.14
CA SER A 71 -0.06 8.45 -8.93
C SER A 71 -1.08 7.67 -9.74
N CYS A 72 -0.65 6.69 -10.54
CA CYS A 72 -1.51 5.88 -11.42
C CYS A 72 -2.63 5.17 -10.67
N ALA A 73 -2.43 4.86 -9.37
CA ALA A 73 -3.48 4.31 -8.52
C ALA A 73 -4.66 5.28 -8.34
N LYS A 74 -4.41 6.59 -8.23
CA LYS A 74 -5.45 7.61 -8.03
C LYS A 74 -6.27 7.80 -9.30
N ASP A 75 -5.61 7.86 -10.45
CA ASP A 75 -6.27 7.98 -11.76
C ASP A 75 -7.14 6.75 -12.06
N LEU A 76 -6.63 5.55 -11.78
CA LEU A 76 -7.39 4.31 -11.91
C LEU A 76 -8.61 4.27 -10.97
N THR A 77 -8.46 4.73 -9.71
CA THR A 77 -9.57 4.77 -8.77
C THR A 77 -10.67 5.74 -9.19
N SER A 78 -10.32 6.89 -9.79
CA SER A 78 -11.31 7.85 -10.28
C SER A 78 -12.11 7.28 -11.45
N PHE A 79 -11.42 6.69 -12.42
CA PHE A 79 -12.06 6.04 -13.57
C PHE A 79 -12.99 4.90 -13.13
N ALA A 80 -12.54 4.05 -12.20
CA ALA A 80 -13.37 2.97 -11.67
C ALA A 80 -14.61 3.49 -10.93
N ALA A 81 -14.49 4.58 -10.16
CA ALA A 81 -15.61 5.19 -9.46
C ALA A 81 -16.67 5.74 -10.44
N GLU A 82 -16.24 6.41 -11.52
CA GLU A 82 -17.14 6.89 -12.58
C GLU A 82 -17.86 5.74 -13.29
N ALA A 83 -17.14 4.67 -13.67
CA ALA A 83 -17.74 3.51 -14.31
C ALA A 83 -18.79 2.81 -13.42
N ILE A 84 -18.52 2.72 -12.12
CA ILE A 84 -19.48 2.16 -11.15
C ILE A 84 -20.73 3.06 -11.03
N ALA A 85 -20.57 4.38 -11.07
CA ALA A 85 -21.70 5.31 -11.03
C ALA A 85 -22.58 5.18 -12.29
N MET A 86 -21.97 5.06 -13.47
CA MET A 86 -22.69 4.83 -14.74
C MET A 86 -23.44 3.50 -14.71
N ASN A 87 -22.79 2.41 -14.30
CA ASN A 87 -23.43 1.09 -14.21
C ASN A 87 -24.61 1.09 -13.23
N ARG A 88 -24.55 1.92 -12.18
CA ARG A 88 -25.69 2.12 -11.28
C ARG A 88 -26.85 2.83 -11.98
N GLN A 89 -26.59 3.87 -12.78
CA GLN A 89 -27.64 4.60 -13.50
C GLN A 89 -28.32 3.73 -14.55
N LEU A 90 -27.56 2.91 -15.28
CA LEU A 90 -28.09 1.97 -16.26
C LEU A 90 -28.98 0.90 -15.61
N ALA A 91 -28.55 0.36 -14.46
CA ALA A 91 -29.35 -0.63 -13.73
C ALA A 91 -30.69 -0.04 -13.25
N GLN A 92 -30.74 1.23 -12.84
CA GLN A 92 -32.00 1.89 -12.48
C GLN A 92 -32.93 2.03 -13.68
N HIS A 93 -32.39 2.37 -14.86
CA HIS A 93 -33.19 2.53 -16.07
C HIS A 93 -33.69 1.19 -16.64
N ASP A 94 -32.97 0.09 -16.41
CA ASP A 94 -33.42 -1.28 -16.74
C ASP A 94 -34.51 -1.78 -15.79
N GLU A 95 -34.47 -1.41 -14.50
CA GLU A 95 -35.54 -1.73 -13.54
C GLU A 95 -36.82 -0.93 -13.86
N ASP A 96 -36.72 0.37 -14.13
CA ASP A 96 -37.87 1.21 -14.54
C ASP A 96 -38.55 0.71 -15.83
N LEU A 97 -37.79 0.15 -16.78
CA LEU A 97 -38.32 -0.46 -18.02
C LEU A 97 -38.90 -1.87 -17.78
N ALA A 98 -38.37 -2.63 -16.82
CA ALA A 98 -38.88 -3.96 -16.47
C ALA A 98 -40.19 -3.90 -15.67
N GLU A 99 -40.45 -2.83 -14.91
CA GLU A 99 -41.74 -2.59 -14.27
C GLU A 99 -42.86 -2.22 -15.26
N GLU A 100 -42.57 -1.59 -16.41
CA GLU A 100 -43.57 -1.28 -17.45
C GLU A 100 -43.88 -2.46 -18.41
N GLU A 101 -42.94 -3.37 -18.67
CA GLU A 101 -43.19 -4.52 -19.54
C GLU A 101 -44.05 -5.65 -18.91
N ALA A 102 -44.31 -5.61 -17.61
CA ALA A 102 -45.17 -6.60 -16.94
C ALA A 102 -46.68 -6.47 -17.27
N ALA A 103 -47.10 -5.42 -18.00
CA ALA A 103 -48.50 -5.17 -18.35
C ALA A 103 -48.89 -5.50 -19.81
N GLY A 104 -47.97 -5.97 -20.66
CA GLY A 104 -48.23 -6.17 -22.10
C GLY A 104 -47.82 -7.55 -22.59
N GLN A 105 -48.77 -8.29 -23.18
CA GLN A 105 -48.57 -9.64 -23.72
C GLN A 105 -47.61 -9.64 -24.94
N GLY A 106 -46.54 -10.45 -24.90
CA GLY A 106 -45.77 -10.84 -26.10
C GLY A 106 -44.29 -11.12 -25.83
N GLN A 107 -43.89 -12.39 -25.76
CA GLN A 107 -42.50 -12.82 -25.58
C GLN A 107 -41.59 -12.47 -26.78
N PRO A 108 -40.35 -12.03 -26.53
CA PRO A 108 -39.21 -12.39 -27.37
C PRO A 108 -38.21 -13.27 -26.62
N VAL A 109 -37.56 -14.16 -27.38
CA VAL A 109 -36.59 -15.16 -26.92
C VAL A 109 -35.34 -14.47 -26.34
N LEU A 110 -35.11 -14.65 -25.04
CA LEU A 110 -33.92 -14.12 -24.36
C LEU A 110 -32.80 -15.18 -24.39
N VAL A 111 -31.75 -14.92 -25.19
CA VAL A 111 -30.55 -15.75 -25.19
C VAL A 111 -29.81 -15.53 -23.87
N ARG A 112 -30.06 -16.42 -22.91
CA ARG A 112 -29.46 -16.37 -21.58
C ARG A 112 -27.98 -16.72 -21.65
N ALA A 113 -27.11 -15.72 -21.70
CA ALA A 113 -25.72 -15.91 -21.33
C ALA A 113 -25.69 -16.38 -19.87
N THR A 114 -25.31 -17.63 -19.62
CA THR A 114 -25.12 -18.21 -18.29
C THR A 114 -23.83 -17.69 -17.66
N SER A 115 -23.68 -16.37 -17.60
CA SER A 115 -22.74 -15.76 -16.69
C SER A 115 -23.24 -16.07 -15.29
N ARG A 116 -22.49 -16.90 -14.55
CA ARG A 116 -22.61 -17.00 -13.10
C ARG A 116 -22.16 -15.67 -12.50
N CYS A 117 -22.93 -14.60 -12.76
CA CYS A 117 -22.81 -13.36 -12.04
C CYS A 117 -23.02 -13.73 -10.58
N LEU A 118 -22.00 -13.48 -9.77
CA LEU A 118 -22.07 -13.53 -8.32
C LEU A 118 -23.40 -12.88 -7.93
N GLN A 119 -24.35 -13.69 -7.46
CA GLN A 119 -25.70 -13.29 -7.12
C GLN A 119 -25.64 -12.42 -5.86
N LEU A 120 -25.08 -11.23 -5.99
CA LEU A 120 -25.09 -10.22 -4.96
C LEU A 120 -26.49 -9.61 -4.98
N SER A 121 -27.21 -9.78 -3.88
CA SER A 121 -28.52 -9.17 -3.71
C SER A 121 -28.42 -7.66 -3.91
N PRO A 122 -29.47 -7.01 -4.44
CA PRO A 122 -29.53 -5.56 -4.57
C PRO A 122 -29.08 -4.86 -3.28
N PRO A 123 -28.43 -3.68 -3.35
CA PRO A 123 -27.83 -3.01 -2.19
C PRO A 123 -28.79 -2.82 -1.00
N SER A 124 -30.08 -2.68 -1.27
CA SER A 124 -31.17 -2.57 -0.29
C SER A 124 -31.33 -3.82 0.58
N GLN A 125 -30.92 -5.00 0.09
CA GLN A 125 -31.02 -6.29 0.79
C GLN A 125 -29.66 -6.79 1.32
N SER A 126 -28.57 -6.04 1.09
CA SER A 126 -27.24 -6.41 1.56
C SER A 126 -27.05 -6.11 3.04
N LYS A 127 -26.92 -7.17 3.85
CA LYS A 127 -26.56 -7.05 5.29
C LYS A 127 -25.24 -6.29 5.49
N LEU A 128 -24.30 -6.39 4.55
CA LEU A 128 -23.04 -5.64 4.62
C LEU A 128 -23.24 -4.14 4.38
N ALA A 129 -24.12 -3.76 3.45
CA ALA A 129 -24.48 -2.37 3.18
C ALA A 129 -25.19 -1.73 4.39
N GLN A 130 -26.15 -2.43 5.01
CA GLN A 130 -26.82 -1.97 6.23
C GLN A 130 -25.83 -1.76 7.39
N ARG A 131 -24.85 -2.66 7.55
CA ARG A 131 -23.81 -2.51 8.60
C ARG A 131 -22.95 -1.28 8.36
N ARG A 132 -22.58 -0.98 7.12
CA ARG A 132 -21.83 0.22 6.75
C ARG A 132 -22.61 1.52 6.99
N GLN A 133 -23.91 1.53 6.68
CA GLN A 133 -24.78 2.68 6.94
C GLN A 133 -24.95 2.92 8.45
N ARG A 134 -25.16 1.87 9.25
CA ARG A 134 -25.23 1.98 10.71
C ARG A 134 -23.93 2.50 11.33
N ALA A 135 -22.78 2.08 10.82
CA ALA A 135 -21.49 2.59 11.28
C ALA A 135 -21.32 4.08 10.97
N SER A 136 -21.86 4.55 9.83
CA SER A 136 -21.80 5.98 9.44
C SER A 136 -22.70 6.88 10.30
N LEU A 137 -23.80 6.36 10.84
CA LEU A 137 -24.72 7.12 11.71
C LEU A 137 -24.24 7.21 13.17
N SER A 138 -23.34 6.32 13.60
CA SER A 138 -22.74 6.37 14.94
C SER A 138 -21.70 7.48 15.12
N SER A 139 -21.34 8.19 14.05
CA SER A 139 -20.32 9.24 14.03
C SER A 139 -20.88 10.61 13.64
N ALA A 140 -22.13 10.91 14.03
CA ALA A 140 -22.67 12.27 13.95
C ALA A 140 -22.48 12.99 15.30
N PRO A 141 -21.95 14.23 15.33
CA PRO A 141 -21.75 14.96 16.58
C PRO A 141 -23.09 15.40 17.17
N VAL A 142 -23.26 15.21 18.48
CA VAL A 142 -24.40 15.71 19.24
C VAL A 142 -24.35 17.24 19.27
N VAL A 143 -25.26 17.90 18.55
CA VAL A 143 -25.51 19.34 18.69
C VAL A 143 -26.42 19.53 19.90
N LEU A 144 -25.85 20.01 21.01
CA LEU A 144 -26.63 20.51 22.14
C LEU A 144 -27.27 21.84 21.73
N VAL A 145 -28.59 21.86 21.59
CA VAL A 145 -29.38 23.09 21.48
C VAL A 145 -29.46 23.72 22.87
N GLY A 146 -28.81 24.87 23.04
CA GLY A 146 -28.96 25.70 24.24
C GLY A 146 -30.28 26.45 24.19
N ASP A 147 -31.11 26.23 25.20
CA ASP A 147 -32.37 26.93 25.42
C ASP A 147 -32.09 28.25 26.18
N HIS A 148 -32.70 29.35 25.71
CA HIS A 148 -32.63 30.67 26.33
C HIS A 148 -33.91 30.93 27.14
N ALA A 149 -33.78 31.11 28.45
CA ALA A 149 -34.52 32.08 29.27
C ALA A 149 -33.93 32.15 30.69
#